data_AF-A0A954P7R0-F1
#
_entry.id   AF-A0A954P7R0-F1
#
_cell.length_a   1.000
_cell.length_b   1.000
_cell.length_c   1.000
_cell.angle_alpha   90.00
_cell.angle_beta   90.00
_cell.angle_gamma   90.00
#
_symmetry.space_group_name_H-M   'P 1'
#
loop_
_entity.id
_entity.type
_entity.pdbx_description
1 polymer ?
#
loop_
_entity_poly.entity_id
_entity_poly.type
_entity_poly.pdbx_seq_one_letter_code
_entity_poly.pdbx_strand_id
1 'polypeptide(L)'
;MTQWKIFHGDGRRPHDALETIRNQMPPWRDFSKENPQETHRGRTYIPGPAEVEMVNAAIHLRRPLLVTGDPGVGKSSLAFAVARELNLLPVLKWPINSRSTLQEGLYEYDAIARLRDANLERLQAQSENSGGKSDSGRKQTGGSGKQRTLPSEDIGRYLTLGPLGTAFADSSPRVVLIDEIDKAESDVPNGLLGALGSAEFTPQGFSKAVTIT
;
A
#
# COMPACT_ATOMS: atom_id res chain seq x y z
N MET A 1 30.69 13.51 18.45
CA MET A 1 29.46 14.30 18.20
C MET A 1 28.49 13.50 17.32
N THR A 2 28.13 12.29 17.74
CA THR A 2 27.47 11.28 16.87
C THR A 2 26.06 10.92 17.35
N GLN A 3 25.54 11.64 18.34
CA GLN A 3 24.41 11.20 19.17
C GLN A 3 23.02 11.46 18.54
N TRP A 4 22.96 11.99 17.31
CA TRP A 4 21.70 12.35 16.63
C TRP A 4 21.39 11.49 15.40
N LYS A 5 22.32 10.66 14.93
CA LYS A 5 22.12 9.82 13.73
C LYS A 5 21.20 8.64 14.06
N ILE A 6 20.11 8.52 13.32
CA ILE A 6 19.19 7.38 13.38
C ILE A 6 19.65 6.32 12.37
N PHE A 7 19.97 6.75 11.15
CA PHE A 7 20.64 5.96 10.11
C PHE A 7 22.15 6.27 10.10
N HIS A 8 22.97 5.23 10.12
CA HIS A 8 24.42 5.25 10.23
C HIS A 8 25.11 4.85 8.93
N GLY A 9 24.48 4.00 8.11
CA GLY A 9 24.99 3.60 6.80
C GLY A 9 26.19 2.65 6.87
N ASP A 10 26.44 2.02 8.02
CA ASP A 10 27.60 1.16 8.25
C ASP A 10 27.30 -0.32 7.98
N GLY A 11 26.09 -0.63 7.52
CA GLY A 11 25.69 -1.99 7.16
C GLY A 11 25.61 -2.95 8.35
N ARG A 12 25.44 -2.46 9.59
CA ARG A 12 25.28 -3.29 10.80
C ARG A 12 24.01 -4.16 10.83
N ARG A 13 23.86 -4.95 11.90
CA ARG A 13 22.72 -5.87 12.13
C ARG A 13 21.42 -5.06 12.28
N PRO A 14 20.30 -5.53 11.69
CA PRO A 14 18.97 -4.96 11.94
C PRO A 14 18.71 -4.91 13.46
N HIS A 15 18.16 -3.81 13.96
CA HIS A 15 17.80 -3.67 15.38
C HIS A 15 16.27 -3.76 15.56
N ASP A 16 15.82 -4.59 16.51
CA ASP A 16 14.43 -5.07 16.55
C ASP A 16 13.38 -3.98 16.74
N ALA A 17 12.43 -3.96 15.82
CA ALA A 17 11.19 -3.19 15.95
C ALA A 17 9.92 -3.94 15.50
N LEU A 18 9.97 -5.05 14.75
CA LEU A 18 8.78 -5.50 13.98
C LEU A 18 8.59 -7.02 13.81
N GLU A 19 9.03 -7.87 14.74
CA GLU A 19 8.82 -9.33 14.65
C GLU A 19 7.34 -9.76 14.77
N THR A 20 6.44 -8.93 15.32
CA THR A 20 5.08 -9.37 15.69
C THR A 20 4.02 -9.22 14.58
N ILE A 21 4.30 -8.53 13.47
CA ILE A 21 3.25 -8.14 12.48
C ILE A 21 3.18 -9.07 11.25
N ARG A 22 4.17 -9.96 11.05
CA ARG A 22 4.31 -10.75 9.80
C ARG A 22 3.20 -11.77 9.54
N ASN A 23 2.43 -12.21 10.55
CA ASN A 23 1.55 -13.39 10.43
C ASN A 23 0.05 -13.11 10.23
N GLN A 24 -0.38 -11.88 9.89
CA GLN A 24 -1.81 -11.54 9.77
C GLN A 24 -2.22 -10.87 8.43
N MET A 25 -1.35 -10.84 7.43
CA MET A 25 -1.66 -10.17 6.15
C MET A 25 -2.28 -11.14 5.13
N PRO A 26 -3.35 -10.76 4.42
CA PRO A 26 -3.84 -11.49 3.26
C PRO A 26 -2.72 -11.70 2.22
N PRO A 27 -2.69 -12.81 1.46
CA PRO A 27 -1.58 -13.15 0.55
C PRO A 27 -1.25 -12.08 -0.51
N TRP A 28 -2.23 -11.27 -0.90
CA TRP A 28 -2.08 -10.16 -1.86
C TRP A 28 -1.55 -8.87 -1.21
N ARG A 29 -1.46 -8.84 0.12
CA ARG A 29 -0.86 -7.78 0.95
C ARG A 29 0.43 -8.26 1.63
N ASP A 30 0.89 -9.45 1.28
CA ASP A 30 2.13 -10.04 1.74
C ASP A 30 3.31 -9.51 0.90
N PHE A 31 3.90 -8.41 1.36
CA PHE A 31 5.16 -7.88 0.86
C PHE A 31 6.38 -8.49 1.58
N SER A 32 6.17 -9.53 2.41
CA SER A 32 7.23 -10.19 3.19
C SER A 32 8.06 -11.20 2.39
N LYS A 33 7.71 -11.44 1.12
CA LYS A 33 8.56 -12.15 0.18
C LYS A 33 9.84 -11.36 -0.02
N GLU A 34 10.80 -11.60 0.86
CA GLU A 34 12.16 -11.11 0.75
C GLU A 34 12.70 -11.57 -0.60
N ASN A 35 12.84 -10.64 -1.54
CA ASN A 35 13.57 -10.91 -2.76
C ASN A 35 15.06 -11.03 -2.38
N PRO A 36 15.70 -12.20 -2.59
CA PRO A 36 17.11 -12.40 -2.21
C PRO A 36 18.06 -11.37 -2.82
N GLN A 37 17.71 -10.82 -4.00
CA GLN A 37 18.50 -9.76 -4.64
C GLN A 37 18.36 -8.42 -3.93
N GLU A 38 17.20 -8.11 -3.37
CA GLU A 38 16.92 -6.84 -2.68
C GLU A 38 17.53 -6.82 -1.29
N THR A 39 17.42 -7.94 -0.56
CA THR A 39 18.11 -8.13 0.70
C THR A 39 19.63 -8.11 0.51
N HIS A 40 20.13 -8.65 -0.62
CA HIS A 40 21.54 -8.53 -0.98
C HIS A 40 21.96 -7.08 -1.28
N ARG A 41 21.18 -6.32 -2.06
CA ARG A 41 21.47 -4.90 -2.36
C ARG A 41 21.55 -4.05 -1.10
N GLY A 42 20.59 -4.20 -0.19
CA GLY A 42 20.62 -3.49 1.10
C GLY A 42 21.76 -3.94 2.01
N ARG A 43 22.29 -5.15 1.81
CA ARG A 43 23.43 -5.70 2.57
C ARG A 43 24.79 -5.16 2.12
N THR A 44 24.99 -5.03 0.82
CA THR A 44 26.29 -4.70 0.24
C THR A 44 26.49 -3.22 -0.06
N TYR A 45 25.41 -2.44 -0.10
CA TYR A 45 25.48 -1.01 -0.33
C TYR A 45 25.95 -0.25 0.91
N ILE A 46 27.00 0.55 0.73
CA ILE A 46 27.57 1.42 1.76
C ILE A 46 27.39 2.86 1.29
N PRO A 47 26.46 3.63 1.88
CA PRO A 47 26.25 5.03 1.51
C PRO A 47 27.43 5.91 1.93
N GLY A 48 27.67 6.96 1.15
CA GLY A 48 28.63 8.00 1.49
C GLY A 48 28.17 8.85 2.68
N PRO A 49 29.09 9.60 3.34
CA PRO A 49 28.75 10.43 4.50
C PRO A 49 27.65 11.45 4.24
N ALA A 50 27.63 12.05 3.04
CA ALA A 50 26.60 13.01 2.64
C ALA A 50 25.21 12.35 2.47
N GLU A 51 25.15 11.13 1.92
CA GLU A 51 23.90 10.39 1.77
C GLU A 51 23.32 10.04 3.14
N VAL A 52 24.16 9.64 4.09
CA VAL A 52 23.75 9.39 5.48
C VAL A 52 23.15 10.65 6.11
N GLU A 53 23.78 11.81 5.92
CA GLU A 53 23.26 13.08 6.45
C GLU A 53 21.94 13.48 5.81
N MET A 54 21.80 13.34 4.49
CA MET A 54 20.55 13.62 3.77
C MET A 54 19.41 12.72 4.24
N VAL A 55 19.66 11.43 4.44
CA VAL A 55 18.65 10.48 4.96
C VAL A 55 18.20 10.88 6.36
N ASN A 56 19.13 11.18 7.27
CA ASN A 56 18.77 11.61 8.62
C ASN A 56 18.01 12.93 8.60
N ALA A 57 18.43 13.90 7.78
CA ALA A 57 17.71 15.16 7.61
C ALA A 57 16.27 14.94 7.12
N ALA A 58 16.08 14.07 6.12
CA ALA A 58 14.75 13.73 5.60
C ALA A 58 13.85 13.09 6.67
N ILE A 59 14.40 12.15 7.47
CA ILE A 59 13.69 11.51 8.58
C ILE A 59 13.26 12.55 9.63
N HIS A 60 14.17 13.44 10.05
CA HIS A 60 13.85 14.47 11.05
C HIS A 60 12.85 15.51 10.55
N LEU A 61 12.93 15.89 9.28
CA LEU A 61 12.02 16.84 8.65
C LEU A 61 10.66 16.22 8.28
N ARG A 62 10.55 14.89 8.34
CA ARG A 62 9.40 14.12 7.83
C ARG A 62 9.06 14.53 6.39
N ARG A 63 10.10 14.74 5.58
CA ARG A 63 9.97 15.13 4.17
C ARG A 63 10.43 13.99 3.28
N PRO A 64 9.77 13.77 2.12
CA PRO A 64 10.26 12.85 1.11
C PRO A 64 11.68 13.22 0.66
N LEU A 65 12.51 12.22 0.41
CA LEU A 65 13.88 12.39 -0.09
C LEU A 65 13.91 12.10 -1.59
N LEU A 66 14.28 13.09 -2.40
CA LEU A 66 14.57 12.91 -3.82
C LEU A 66 16.05 12.59 -3.99
N VAL A 67 16.34 11.40 -4.53
CA VAL A 67 17.73 10.94 -4.76
C VAL A 67 18.06 11.05 -6.25
N THR A 68 18.98 11.95 -6.59
CA THR A 68 19.47 12.18 -7.96
C THR A 68 20.91 11.69 -8.10
N GLY A 69 21.31 11.29 -9.31
CA GLY A 69 22.70 10.89 -9.60
C GLY A 69 22.80 10.07 -10.88
N ASP A 70 24.00 9.63 -11.23
CA ASP A 70 24.22 8.85 -12.45
C ASP A 70 23.58 7.46 -12.38
N PRO A 71 23.24 6.84 -13.52
CA PRO A 71 22.79 5.44 -13.55
C PRO A 71 23.82 4.51 -12.89
N GLY A 72 23.35 3.54 -12.11
CA GLY A 72 24.22 2.51 -11.52
C GLY A 72 24.92 2.87 -10.20
N VAL A 73 24.79 4.10 -9.69
CA VAL A 73 25.42 4.52 -8.40
C VAL A 73 24.75 3.94 -7.14
N GLY A 74 23.70 3.12 -7.30
CA GLY A 74 23.02 2.48 -6.18
C GLY A 74 21.93 3.31 -5.51
N LYS A 75 21.32 4.28 -6.22
CA LYS A 75 20.19 5.10 -5.71
C LYS A 75 19.07 4.25 -5.11
N SER A 76 18.64 3.21 -5.82
CA SER A 76 17.62 2.28 -5.33
C SER A 76 18.14 1.43 -4.15
N SER A 77 19.45 1.14 -4.10
CA SER A 77 20.08 0.38 -3.02
C SER A 77 20.10 1.15 -1.69
N LEU A 78 20.16 2.48 -1.73
CA LEU A 78 20.04 3.33 -0.53
C LEU A 78 18.72 3.08 0.20
N ALA A 79 17.59 2.99 -0.50
CA ALA A 79 16.28 2.72 0.10
C ALA A 79 16.27 1.40 0.90
N PHE A 80 16.89 0.35 0.34
CA PHE A 80 17.00 -0.94 1.02
C PHE A 80 17.96 -0.92 2.20
N ALA A 81 19.08 -0.20 2.08
CA ALA A 81 20.01 -0.04 3.19
C ALA A 81 19.32 0.65 4.38
N VAL A 82 18.55 1.71 4.11
CA VAL A 82 17.76 2.42 5.14
C VAL A 82 16.73 1.50 5.77
N ALA A 83 15.89 0.82 4.97
CA ALA A 83 14.85 -0.05 5.50
C ALA A 83 15.42 -1.19 6.36
N ARG A 84 16.52 -1.80 5.90
CA ARG A 84 17.20 -2.88 6.61
C ARG A 84 17.82 -2.39 7.91
N GLU A 85 18.57 -1.30 7.88
CA GLU A 85 19.30 -0.80 9.05
C GLU A 85 18.33 -0.37 10.15
N LEU A 86 17.26 0.32 9.78
CA LEU A 86 16.22 0.78 10.69
C LEU A 86 15.17 -0.29 11.04
N ASN A 87 15.35 -1.51 10.53
CA ASN A 87 14.43 -2.65 10.71
C ASN A 87 12.96 -2.29 10.41
N LEU A 88 12.76 -1.57 9.30
CA LEU A 88 11.46 -1.20 8.79
C LEU A 88 10.81 -2.38 8.05
N LEU A 89 9.51 -2.26 7.78
CA LEU A 89 8.83 -3.21 6.90
C LEU A 89 9.48 -3.22 5.49
N PRO A 90 9.26 -4.30 4.72
CA PRO A 90 9.77 -4.41 3.37
C PRO A 90 9.50 -3.17 2.52
N VAL A 91 10.51 -2.78 1.72
CA VAL A 91 10.43 -1.62 0.83
C VAL A 91 9.30 -1.83 -0.17
N LEU A 92 8.35 -0.91 -0.20
CA LEU A 92 7.32 -0.91 -1.23
C LEU A 92 7.87 -0.24 -2.48
N LYS A 93 7.87 -0.96 -3.59
CA LYS A 93 8.34 -0.43 -4.87
C LYS A 93 7.20 0.04 -5.72
N TRP A 94 7.40 1.18 -6.35
CA TRP A 94 6.54 1.69 -7.41
C TRP A 94 7.42 2.15 -8.59
N PRO A 95 7.68 1.25 -9.57
CA PRO A 95 8.41 1.63 -10.77
C PRO A 95 7.53 2.48 -11.68
N ILE A 96 8.04 3.62 -12.13
CA ILE A 96 7.30 4.56 -12.95
C ILE A 96 7.68 4.43 -14.42
N ASN A 97 6.68 4.50 -15.28
CA ASN A 97 6.82 4.61 -16.72
C ASN A 97 5.85 5.65 -17.28
N SER A 98 5.86 5.87 -18.60
CA SER A 98 5.03 6.89 -19.27
C SER A 98 3.52 6.62 -19.24
N ARG A 99 3.09 5.46 -18.73
CA ARG A 99 1.68 5.10 -18.54
C ARG A 99 1.30 4.97 -17.06
N SER A 100 2.25 5.13 -16.15
CA SER A 100 1.98 5.09 -14.72
C SER A 100 1.07 6.23 -14.33
N THR A 101 0.13 5.97 -13.42
CA THR A 101 -0.83 6.97 -12.94
C THR A 101 -0.76 7.07 -11.43
N LEU A 102 -1.12 8.22 -10.84
CA LEU A 102 -1.17 8.35 -9.39
C LEU A 102 -2.07 7.29 -8.74
N GLN A 103 -3.17 6.95 -9.42
CA GLN A 103 -4.12 5.96 -8.95
C GLN A 103 -3.45 4.60 -8.70
N GLU A 104 -2.63 4.10 -9.63
CA GLU A 104 -1.86 2.85 -9.45
C GLU A 104 -1.01 2.86 -8.16
N GLY A 105 -0.41 4.01 -7.82
CA GLY A 105 0.35 4.16 -6.58
C GLY A 105 -0.53 4.10 -5.33
N LEU A 106 -1.76 4.60 -5.39
CA LEU A 106 -2.67 4.71 -4.26
C LEU A 106 -3.58 3.49 -4.11
N TYR A 107 -4.36 3.16 -5.14
CA TYR A 107 -5.28 2.04 -5.15
C TYR A 107 -5.70 1.64 -6.58
N GLU A 108 -5.96 0.35 -6.76
CA GLU A 108 -6.65 -0.19 -7.91
C GLU A 108 -8.07 -0.58 -7.52
N TYR A 109 -9.00 -0.41 -8.46
CA TYR A 109 -10.39 -0.74 -8.27
C TYR A 109 -10.89 -1.68 -9.36
N ASP A 110 -11.27 -2.89 -8.98
CA ASP A 110 -11.77 -3.91 -9.90
C ASP A 110 -13.28 -3.74 -10.14
N ALA A 111 -13.61 -2.84 -11.07
CA ALA A 111 -14.99 -2.61 -11.50
C ALA A 111 -15.63 -3.86 -12.15
N ILE A 112 -14.82 -4.73 -12.78
CA ILE A 112 -15.31 -5.90 -13.53
C ILE A 112 -15.75 -6.98 -12.55
N ALA A 113 -14.93 -7.29 -11.55
CA ALA A 113 -15.31 -8.23 -10.48
C ALA A 113 -16.58 -7.75 -9.78
N ARG A 114 -16.69 -6.46 -9.47
CA ARG A 114 -17.91 -5.90 -8.87
C ARG A 114 -19.14 -6.09 -9.76
N LEU A 115 -19.03 -5.80 -11.06
CA LEU A 115 -20.15 -5.95 -11.99
C LEU A 115 -20.57 -7.41 -12.13
N ARG A 116 -19.61 -8.35 -12.19
CA ARG A 116 -19.88 -9.79 -12.26
C ARG A 116 -20.62 -10.27 -11.02
N ASP A 117 -20.14 -9.88 -9.84
CA ASP A 117 -20.75 -10.30 -8.58
C ASP A 117 -22.17 -9.72 -8.43
N ALA A 118 -22.37 -8.45 -8.82
CA ALA A 118 -23.70 -7.83 -8.86
C ALA A 118 -24.68 -8.54 -9.81
N ASN A 119 -24.20 -9.05 -10.95
CA ASN A 119 -25.00 -9.83 -11.88
C ASN A 119 -25.36 -11.22 -11.31
N LEU A 120 -24.42 -11.88 -10.64
CA LEU A 120 -24.65 -13.18 -9.99
C LEU A 120 -25.71 -13.07 -8.87
N GLU A 121 -25.62 -12.05 -8.03
CA GLU A 121 -26.61 -11.78 -6.99
C GLU A 121 -28.01 -11.56 -7.58
N ARG A 122 -28.11 -10.80 -8.68
CA ARG A 122 -29.38 -10.56 -9.37
C ARG A 122 -30.00 -11.85 -9.92
N LEU A 123 -29.19 -12.75 -10.49
CA LEU A 123 -29.66 -14.05 -11.00
C LEU A 123 -30.12 -14.99 -9.86
N GLN A 124 -29.40 -15.01 -8.74
CA GLN A 124 -29.78 -15.80 -7.57
C GLN A 124 -31.11 -15.32 -6.97
N ALA A 125 -31.30 -14.00 -6.84
CA ALA A 125 -32.56 -13.41 -6.38
C ALA A 125 -33.76 -13.76 -7.29
N GLN A 126 -33.52 -13.93 -8.60
CA GLN A 126 -34.56 -14.36 -9.54
C GLN A 126 -34.88 -15.87 -9.41
N SER A 127 -33.88 -16.71 -9.13
CA SER A 127 -34.05 -18.15 -8.92
C SER A 127 -34.80 -18.46 -7.60
N GLU A 128 -34.48 -17.75 -6.52
CA GLU A 128 -35.20 -17.85 -5.23
C GLU A 128 -36.69 -17.50 -5.38
N ASN A 129 -37.03 -16.48 -6.17
CA ASN A 129 -38.41 -16.09 -6.42
C ASN A 129 -39.18 -17.07 -7.34
N SER A 130 -38.48 -17.94 -8.07
CA SER A 130 -39.08 -18.87 -9.04
C SER A 130 -39.35 -20.27 -8.46
N GLY A 131 -38.69 -20.66 -7.37
CA GLY A 131 -38.80 -21.98 -6.73
C GLY A 131 -39.87 -22.13 -5.63
N GLY A 132 -40.63 -21.07 -5.31
CA GLY A 132 -41.54 -21.01 -4.15
C GLY A 132 -43.04 -21.12 -4.45
N LYS A 133 -43.46 -21.91 -5.45
CA LYS A 133 -44.88 -22.25 -5.67
C LYS A 133 -45.10 -23.76 -5.60
N SER A 134 -45.04 -24.32 -4.39
CA SER A 134 -45.66 -25.62 -4.10
C SER A 134 -46.07 -25.67 -2.63
N ASP A 135 -47.38 -25.62 -2.47
CA ASP A 135 -48.19 -26.18 -1.40
C ASP A 135 -48.46 -25.39 -0.10
N SER A 136 -49.75 -25.40 0.17
CA SER A 136 -50.53 -24.77 1.20
C SER A 136 -50.31 -25.41 2.58
N GLY A 137 -50.21 -24.59 3.63
CA GLY A 137 -50.46 -25.09 4.99
C GLY A 137 -49.68 -24.46 6.14
N ARG A 138 -50.22 -23.34 6.65
CA ARG A 138 -50.34 -23.02 8.09
C ARG A 138 -49.10 -22.51 8.86
N LYS A 139 -49.42 -21.43 9.61
CA LYS A 139 -48.85 -20.88 10.85
C LYS A 139 -47.70 -19.86 10.75
N GLN A 140 -48.12 -18.62 11.02
CA GLN A 140 -47.33 -17.51 11.54
C GLN A 140 -46.56 -17.93 12.81
N THR A 141 -45.27 -17.61 12.86
CA THR A 141 -44.60 -17.07 14.06
C THR A 141 -43.34 -16.31 13.64
N GLY A 142 -43.31 -15.01 13.96
CA GLY A 142 -42.09 -14.29 14.34
C GLY A 142 -40.99 -14.14 13.29
N GLY A 143 -41.29 -13.53 12.14
CA GLY A 143 -40.27 -13.02 11.24
C GLY A 143 -39.54 -11.85 11.89
N SER A 144 -38.44 -12.11 12.59
CA SER A 144 -37.39 -11.12 12.75
C SER A 144 -36.89 -10.80 11.34
N GLY A 145 -37.48 -9.76 10.75
CA GLY A 145 -37.05 -9.20 9.47
C GLY A 145 -35.59 -8.84 9.61
N LYS A 146 -34.71 -9.80 9.26
CA LYS A 146 -33.32 -9.53 8.98
C LYS A 146 -33.39 -8.69 7.73
N GLN A 147 -33.47 -7.37 7.94
CA GLN A 147 -33.34 -6.35 6.93
C GLN A 147 -32.18 -6.86 6.04
N ARG A 148 -32.49 -7.35 4.84
CA ARG A 148 -31.48 -7.54 3.80
C ARG A 148 -31.09 -6.11 3.42
N THR A 149 -30.31 -5.46 4.28
CA THR A 149 -29.51 -4.31 3.90
C THR A 149 -28.77 -4.76 2.65
N LEU A 150 -29.08 -4.13 1.54
CA LEU A 150 -28.37 -4.31 0.27
C LEU A 150 -26.87 -4.30 0.60
N PRO A 151 -26.05 -5.27 0.17
CA PRO A 151 -24.61 -5.19 0.35
C PRO A 151 -24.03 -4.18 -0.64
N SER A 152 -24.40 -2.91 -0.48
CA SER A 152 -23.52 -1.78 -0.82
C SER A 152 -22.28 -1.74 0.09
N GLU A 153 -22.13 -2.69 1.02
CA GLU A 153 -21.31 -2.59 2.22
C GLU A 153 -19.90 -3.20 2.15
N ASP A 154 -19.40 -3.63 0.99
CA ASP A 154 -17.99 -4.09 0.93
C ASP A 154 -17.29 -3.73 -0.38
N ILE A 155 -17.40 -2.47 -0.81
CA ILE A 155 -16.60 -1.91 -1.93
C ILE A 155 -15.10 -2.19 -1.71
N GLY A 156 -14.67 -2.32 -0.46
CA GLY A 156 -13.32 -2.72 -0.06
C GLY A 156 -12.85 -4.04 -0.65
N ARG A 157 -13.74 -4.98 -1.00
CA ARG A 157 -13.37 -6.26 -1.65
C ARG A 157 -12.81 -6.08 -3.05
N TYR A 158 -13.20 -4.99 -3.71
CA TYR A 158 -12.76 -4.67 -5.06
C TYR A 158 -11.64 -3.63 -5.05
N LEU A 159 -11.18 -3.21 -3.88
CA LEU A 159 -10.11 -2.24 -3.70
C LEU A 159 -8.82 -2.95 -3.32
N THR A 160 -7.79 -2.78 -4.14
CA THR A 160 -6.43 -3.21 -3.82
C THR A 160 -5.59 -1.97 -3.59
N LEU A 161 -4.85 -1.87 -2.48
CA LEU A 161 -3.99 -0.71 -2.24
C LEU A 161 -2.68 -0.84 -3.02
N GLY A 162 -2.28 0.26 -3.66
CA GLY A 162 -0.97 0.37 -4.29
C GLY A 162 0.16 0.58 -3.26
N PRO A 163 1.41 0.73 -3.71
CA PRO A 163 2.56 0.95 -2.84
C PRO A 163 2.41 2.14 -1.88
N LEU A 164 1.97 3.29 -2.40
CA LEU A 164 1.78 4.49 -1.60
C LEU A 164 0.55 4.37 -0.69
N GLY A 165 -0.57 3.86 -1.21
CA GLY A 165 -1.78 3.69 -0.40
C GLY A 165 -1.60 2.68 0.73
N THR A 166 -0.81 1.62 0.50
CA THR A 166 -0.44 0.65 1.55
C THR A 166 0.38 1.32 2.64
N ALA A 167 1.33 2.20 2.28
CA ALA A 167 2.10 2.95 3.26
C ALA A 167 1.26 3.94 4.07
N PHE A 168 0.17 4.48 3.49
CA PHE A 168 -0.74 5.35 4.23
C PHE A 168 -1.67 4.57 5.16
N ALA A 169 -2.06 3.36 4.77
CA ALA A 169 -3.00 2.55 5.54
C ALA A 169 -2.37 1.78 6.73
N ASP A 170 -1.05 1.70 6.83
CA ASP A 170 -0.35 1.03 7.92
C ASP A 170 0.35 2.06 8.83
N SER A 171 0.17 1.94 10.14
CA SER A 171 0.85 2.77 11.14
C SER A 171 2.34 2.42 11.31
N SER A 172 2.78 1.29 10.76
CA SER A 172 4.16 0.82 10.86
C SER A 172 5.06 1.55 9.86
N PRO A 173 6.20 2.12 10.30
CA PRO A 173 7.07 2.88 9.41
C PRO A 173 7.66 1.96 8.33
N ARG A 174 7.65 2.45 7.09
CA ARG A 174 8.15 1.74 5.92
C ARG A 174 8.69 2.71 4.87
N VAL A 175 9.55 2.21 3.99
CA VAL A 175 10.09 2.97 2.86
C VAL A 175 9.27 2.68 1.61
N VAL A 176 8.85 3.73 0.91
CA VAL A 176 8.28 3.64 -0.44
C VAL A 176 9.34 4.14 -1.42
N LEU A 177 9.77 3.28 -2.34
CA LEU A 177 10.70 3.60 -3.42
C LEU A 177 9.89 3.86 -4.69
N ILE A 178 9.81 5.13 -5.09
CA ILE A 178 9.30 5.54 -6.41
C ILE A 178 10.49 5.61 -7.35
N ASP A 179 10.62 4.62 -8.24
CA ASP A 179 11.76 4.52 -9.16
C ASP A 179 11.41 5.10 -10.52
N GLU A 180 12.39 5.69 -11.21
CA GLU A 180 12.23 6.27 -12.54
C GLU A 180 11.11 7.35 -12.66
N ILE A 181 10.90 8.14 -11.59
CA ILE A 181 9.87 9.21 -11.56
C ILE A 181 10.04 10.26 -12.67
N ASP A 182 11.24 10.38 -13.23
CA ASP A 182 11.53 11.23 -14.37
C ASP A 182 10.81 10.79 -15.67
N LYS A 183 10.36 9.53 -15.74
CA LYS A 183 9.56 9.01 -16.87
C LYS A 183 8.06 9.25 -16.74
N ALA A 184 7.60 9.81 -15.62
CA ALA A 184 6.19 10.02 -15.36
C ALA A 184 5.60 11.13 -16.23
N GLU A 185 4.32 11.01 -16.55
CA GLU A 185 3.52 12.14 -17.03
C GLU A 185 3.34 13.18 -15.90
N SER A 186 3.05 14.42 -16.29
CA SER A 186 3.00 15.55 -15.33
C SER A 186 1.92 15.42 -14.25
N ASP A 187 0.91 14.57 -14.46
CA ASP A 187 -0.16 14.29 -13.51
C ASP A 187 0.35 13.54 -12.26
N VAL A 188 1.32 12.64 -12.42
CA VAL A 188 1.87 11.84 -11.31
C VAL A 188 2.62 12.70 -10.29
N PRO A 189 3.64 13.52 -10.64
CA PRO A 189 4.33 14.36 -9.67
C PRO A 189 3.41 15.41 -9.02
N ASN A 190 2.50 16.01 -9.80
CA ASN A 190 1.53 16.98 -9.27
C ASN A 190 0.56 16.31 -8.29
N GLY A 191 0.12 15.09 -8.60
CA GLY A 191 -0.71 14.27 -7.73
C GLY A 191 0.00 13.88 -6.43
N LEU A 192 1.28 13.51 -6.52
CA LEU A 192 2.13 13.21 -5.37
C LEU A 192 2.28 14.40 -4.42
N LEU A 193 2.37 15.63 -4.94
CA LEU A 193 2.40 16.84 -4.11
C LEU A 193 1.15 16.94 -3.23
N GLY A 194 -0.02 16.67 -3.79
CA GLY A 194 -1.28 16.63 -3.05
C GLY A 194 -1.30 15.51 -2.01
N ALA A 195 -1.09 14.26 -2.46
CA ALA A 195 -1.19 13.07 -1.61
C ALA A 195 -0.16 13.05 -0.46
N LEU A 196 1.09 13.46 -0.72
CA LEU A 196 2.14 13.53 0.31
C LEU A 196 2.00 14.79 1.20
N GLY A 197 1.43 15.87 0.66
CA GLY A 197 1.18 17.09 1.41
C GLY A 197 0.06 16.94 2.44
N SER A 198 -1.03 16.25 2.06
CA SER A 198 -2.16 15.96 2.94
C SER A 198 -2.00 14.64 3.72
N ALA A 199 -1.07 13.78 3.30
CA ALA A 199 -0.88 12.43 3.84
C ALA A 199 -2.15 11.56 3.77
N GLU A 200 -3.05 11.86 2.82
CA GLU A 200 -4.34 11.18 2.67
C GLU A 200 -4.77 11.05 1.21
N PHE A 201 -5.63 10.07 0.95
CA PHE A 201 -6.37 9.95 -0.30
C PHE A 201 -7.74 9.34 -0.05
N THR A 202 -8.70 9.59 -0.94
CA THR A 202 -10.03 8.97 -0.87
C THR A 202 -10.23 8.04 -2.07
N PRO A 203 -10.36 6.72 -1.85
CA PRO A 203 -10.65 5.80 -2.95
C PRO A 203 -12.05 6.02 -3.53
N GLN A 204 -12.23 5.69 -4.80
CA GLN A 204 -13.51 5.87 -5.48
C GLN A 204 -14.63 5.09 -4.77
N GLY A 205 -15.72 5.79 -4.44
CA GLY A 205 -16.87 5.18 -3.76
C GLY A 205 -16.73 5.09 -2.24
N PHE A 206 -15.65 5.62 -1.66
CA PHE A 206 -15.48 5.77 -0.21
C PHE A 206 -15.79 7.20 0.22
N SER A 207 -16.46 7.34 1.36
CA SER A 207 -16.69 8.64 2.01
C SER A 207 -15.60 9.01 3.01
N LYS A 208 -14.76 8.05 3.42
CA LYS A 208 -13.67 8.22 4.38
C LYS A 208 -12.32 8.17 3.66
N ALA A 209 -11.48 9.16 3.94
CA ALA A 209 -10.10 9.17 3.48
C ALA A 209 -9.26 8.11 4.20
N VAL A 210 -8.31 7.53 3.47
CA VAL A 210 -7.21 6.73 4.01
C VAL A 210 -6.07 7.70 4.30
N THR A 211 -5.65 7.78 5.55
CA THR A 211 -4.67 8.74 6.06
C THR A 211 -3.57 8.01 6.83
N ILE A 212 -2.34 8.51 6.76
CA ILE A 212 -1.24 8.07 7.65
C ILE A 212 -1.66 8.34 9.11
N THR A 213 -1.74 7.28 9.93
CA THR A 213 -2.03 7.37 11.37
C THR A 213 -0.76 7.53 12.19
#